data_AF-A0A103E5P8-F1
#
_entry.id   AF-A0A103E5P8-F1
#
_cell.length_a   1.000
_cell.length_b   1.000
_cell.length_c   1.000
_cell.angle_alpha   90.00
_cell.angle_beta   90.00
_cell.angle_gamma   90.00
#
_symmetry.space_group_name_H-M   'P 1'
#
loop_
_entity.id
_entity.type
_entity.pdbx_description
1 polymer ?
#
loop_
_entity_poly.entity_id
_entity_poly.type
_entity_poly.pdbx_seq_one_letter_code
_entity_poly.pdbx_strand_id
1 'polypeptide(L)' 'MKRMPLTAPVTWLVIVFLYLPVVAIVWMSFNAGRTALVWSGWGIDGYLDALRDQTLVSAALKMRNKVWVKLKG' A
#
# COMPACT_ATOMS: atom_id res chain seq x y z
N MET A 1 -12.85 21.01 -34.99
CA MET A 1 -12.46 21.00 -33.56
C MET A 1 -10.95 21.18 -33.47
N LYS A 2 -10.46 22.40 -33.22
CA LYS A 2 -9.02 22.67 -33.09
C LYS A 2 -8.52 22.02 -31.80
N ARG A 3 -7.62 21.04 -31.91
CA ARG A 3 -7.00 20.39 -30.76
C ARG A 3 -6.11 21.44 -30.10
N MET A 4 -6.45 21.87 -28.89
CA MET A 4 -5.59 22.78 -28.13
C MET A 4 -4.30 22.01 -27.82
N PRO A 5 -3.13 22.37 -28.38
CA PRO A 5 -1.91 21.55 -28.26
C PRO A 5 -1.38 21.47 -26.82
N LEU A 6 -1.90 22.33 -25.94
CA LEU A 6 -1.50 22.42 -24.54
C LEU A 6 -2.27 21.45 -23.62
N THR A 7 -3.39 20.87 -24.04
CA THR A 7 -4.17 19.98 -23.15
C THR A 7 -3.44 18.66 -22.91
N ALA A 8 -2.86 18.07 -23.96
CA ALA A 8 -2.15 16.80 -23.86
C ALA A 8 -0.98 16.81 -22.85
N PRO A 9 -0.02 17.75 -22.89
CA PRO A 9 1.07 17.77 -21.91
C PRO A 9 0.58 18.08 -20.49
N VAL A 10 -0.43 18.95 -20.34
CA VAL A 10 -1.01 19.27 -19.02
C VAL A 10 -1.72 18.05 -18.42
N THR A 11 -2.47 17.29 -19.23
CA THR A 11 -3.10 16.04 -18.78
C THR A 11 -2.06 15.03 -18.31
N TRP A 12 -0.97 14.84 -19.05
CA TRP A 12 0.12 13.96 -18.63
C TRP A 12 0.79 14.43 -17.34
N LEU A 13 1.04 15.73 -17.19
CA LEU A 13 1.63 16.29 -15.97
C LEU A 13 0.73 16.04 -14.75
N VAL A 14 -0.58 16.26 -14.90
CA VAL A 14 -1.56 15.98 -13.83
C VAL A 14 -1.58 14.49 -13.48
N ILE A 15 -1.59 13.60 -14.48
CA ILE A 15 -1.55 12.15 -14.24
C ILE A 15 -0.27 11.76 -13.51
N VAL A 16 0.90 12.20 -13.98
CA VAL A 16 2.18 11.89 -13.33
C VAL A 16 2.17 12.41 -11.91
N PHE A 17 1.78 13.66 -11.67
CA PHE A 17 1.71 14.24 -10.33
C PHE A 17 0.81 13.45 -9.38
N LEU A 18 -0.36 12.99 -9.85
CA LEU A 18 -1.30 12.23 -9.04
C LEU A 18 -0.81 10.81 -8.72
N TYR A 19 -0.14 10.15 -9.66
CA TYR A 19 0.28 8.75 -9.52
C TYR A 19 1.69 8.59 -8.93
N LEU A 20 2.56 9.58 -9.08
CA LEU A 20 3.93 9.55 -8.55
C LEU A 20 3.99 9.25 -7.04
N PRO A 21 3.17 9.85 -6.15
CA PRO A 21 3.20 9.50 -4.72
C PRO A 21 2.72 8.06 -4.46
N VAL A 22 1.73 7.58 -5.22
CA VAL A 22 1.24 6.20 -5.09
C VAL A 22 2.32 5.20 -5.50
N VAL A 23 2.99 5.46 -6.64
CA VAL A 23 4.11 4.64 -7.11
C VAL A 23 5.26 4.65 -6.11
N ALA A 24 5.59 5.78 -5.52
CA ALA A 24 6.64 5.87 -4.49
C ALA A 24 6.32 5.01 -3.26
N ILE A 25 5.07 5.02 -2.80
CA ILE A 25 4.62 4.17 -1.68
C ILE A 25 4.70 2.70 -2.05
N VAL A 26 4.20 2.32 -3.22
CA VAL A 26 4.25 0.94 -3.72
C VAL A 26 5.70 0.47 -3.84
N TRP A 27 6.57 1.29 -4.41
CA TRP A 27 8.00 1.01 -4.54
C TRP A 27 8.68 0.82 -3.17
N MET A 28 8.42 1.73 -2.22
CA MET A 28 8.92 1.62 -0.85
C MET A 28 8.33 0.43 -0.09
N SER A 29 7.14 -0.05 -0.45
CA SER A 29 6.51 -1.22 0.18
C SER A 29 7.24 -2.53 -0.11
N PHE A 30 8.04 -2.56 -1.17
CA PHE A 30 8.93 -3.69 -1.49
C PHE A 30 10.29 -3.61 -0.79
N ASN A 31 10.50 -2.66 0.12
CA ASN A 31 11.70 -2.61 0.93
C ASN A 31 11.71 -3.79 1.92
N ALA A 32 12.63 -4.73 1.72
CA ALA A 32 12.79 -5.90 2.59
C ALA A 32 13.27 -5.55 4.01
N GLY A 33 13.77 -4.33 4.22
CA GLY A 33 14.20 -3.86 5.54
C GLY A 33 13.02 -3.59 6.48
N ARG A 34 13.13 -4.01 7.74
CA ARG A 34 12.15 -3.75 8.82
C ARG A 34 11.98 -2.26 9.17
N THR A 35 12.72 -1.39 8.50
CA THR A 35 12.73 0.06 8.68
C THR A 35 13.00 0.73 7.33
N ALA A 36 12.20 1.76 7.00
CA ALA A 36 12.31 2.51 5.75
C ALA A 36 13.66 3.25 5.57
N LEU A 37 14.46 3.38 6.63
CA LEU A 37 15.79 4.03 6.62
C LEU A 37 16.92 3.13 6.11
N VAL A 38 16.78 1.80 6.11
CA VAL A 38 17.83 0.88 5.66
C VAL A 38 17.29 0.05 4.51
N TRP A 39 17.72 0.39 3.30
CA TRP A 39 17.32 -0.33 2.08
C TRP A 39 18.15 -1.61 1.96
N SER A 40 17.56 -2.75 2.37
CA SER A 40 18.23 -4.06 2.38
C SER A 40 17.99 -4.88 1.10
N GLY A 41 17.34 -4.31 0.10
CA GLY A 41 16.96 -4.97 -1.16
C GLY A 41 15.44 -5.03 -1.38
N TRP A 42 15.06 -5.79 -2.41
CA TRP A 42 13.67 -6.00 -2.83
C TRP A 42 13.16 -7.33 -2.27
N GLY A 43 12.10 -7.31 -1.47
CA GLY A 43 11.59 -8.55 -0.87
C GLY A 43 10.15 -8.45 -0.41
N ILE A 44 9.45 -9.58 -0.48
CA ILE A 44 8.11 -9.78 0.09
C ILE A 44 8.17 -10.45 1.47
N ASP A 45 9.36 -10.58 2.04
CA ASP A 45 9.61 -11.27 3.30
C ASP A 45 8.80 -10.66 4.46
N GLY A 46 8.61 -9.34 4.46
CA GLY A 46 7.74 -8.68 5.43
C GLY A 46 6.27 -9.13 5.35
N TYR A 47 5.75 -9.41 4.15
CA TYR A 47 4.40 -9.95 3.97
C TYR A 47 4.32 -11.41 4.42
N LEU A 48 5.35 -12.21 4.11
CA LEU A 48 5.44 -13.62 4.54
C LEU A 48 5.60 -13.74 6.06
N ASP A 49 6.38 -12.86 6.69
CA ASP A 49 6.53 -12.75 8.14
C ASP A 49 5.20 -12.35 8.81
N ALA A 50 4.49 -11.37 8.26
CA ALA A 50 3.19 -10.94 8.78
C ALA A 50 2.12 -12.06 8.71
N LEU A 51 2.20 -12.91 7.67
CA LEU A 51 1.33 -14.08 7.54
C LEU A 51 1.74 -15.23 8.47
N ARG A 52 3.03 -15.34 8.82
CA ARG A 52 3.56 -16.33 9.76
C ARG A 52 3.37 -15.93 11.22
N ASP A 53 3.22 -14.65 11.50
CA ASP A 53 2.91 -14.15 12.83
C ASP A 53 1.48 -14.56 13.23
N GLN A 54 1.40 -15.67 13.97
CA GLN A 54 0.15 -16.19 14.49
C GLN A 54 -0.56 -15.17 15.39
N THR A 55 0.14 -14.19 15.96
CA THR A 55 -0.44 -13.11 16.76
C THR A 55 -1.25 -12.15 15.89
N LEU A 56 -0.69 -11.71 14.76
CA LEU A 56 -1.36 -10.83 13.82
C LEU A 56 -2.56 -11.52 13.16
N VAL A 57 -2.37 -12.77 12.70
CA VAL A 57 -3.42 -13.56 12.07
C VAL A 57 -4.55 -13.88 13.05
N SER A 58 -4.22 -14.30 14.28
CA SER A 58 -5.23 -14.57 15.30
C SER A 58 -5.94 -13.30 15.74
N ALA A 59 -5.26 -12.15 15.85
CA ALA A 59 -5.89 -10.87 16.15
C ALA A 59 -6.88 -10.43 15.05
N ALA A 60 -6.51 -10.58 13.78
CA ALA A 60 -7.41 -10.29 12.66
C ALA A 60 -8.67 -11.18 12.66
N LEU A 61 -8.50 -12.48 12.90
CA LEU A 61 -9.61 -13.42 13.06
C LEU A 61 -10.48 -13.12 14.29
N LYS A 62 -9.87 -12.70 15.40
CA LYS A 62 -10.57 -12.32 16.64
C LYS A 62 -11.35 -11.02 16.46
N MET A 63 -10.81 -10.06 15.70
CA MET A 63 -11.46 -8.79 15.39
C MET A 63 -12.78 -9.03 14.65
N ARG A 64 -12.82 -9.95 13.68
CA ARG A 64 -14.06 -10.37 13.01
C ARG A 64 -15.10 -10.81 14.03
N ASN A 65 -14.78 -11.75 14.91
CA ASN A 65 -15.76 -12.30 15.85
C ASN A 65 -16.18 -11.27 16.92
N LYS A 66 -15.29 -10.38 17.34
CA LYS A 66 -15.57 -9.37 18.37
C LYS A 66 -16.55 -8.29 17.89
N VAL A 67 -16.51 -7.91 16.61
CA VAL A 67 -17.46 -6.97 16.00
C VAL A 67 -18.87 -7.57 15.98
N TRP A 68 -19.01 -8.82 15.55
CA TRP A 68 -20.30 -9.51 15.50
C TRP A 68 -20.94 -9.73 16.87
N VAL A 69 -20.14 -9.95 17.91
CA VAL A 69 -20.65 -10.09 19.29
C VAL A 69 -21.12 -8.74 19.85
N LYS A 70 -20.40 -7.65 19.55
CA LYS A 70 -20.76 -6.31 20.03
C LYS A 70 -22.01 -5.72 19.34
N LEU A 71 -22.38 -6.21 18.16
CA LEU A 71 -23.59 -5.78 17.43
C LEU A 71 -24.85 -6.57 17.80
N LYS A 72 -24.73 -7.66 18.56
CA LYS A 72 -25.83 -8.56 18.95
C LYS A 72 -26.22 -8.50 20.44
N GLY A 73 -25.53 -7.72 21.25
CA GLY A 73 -25.84 -7.47 22.66
C GLY A 73 -26.23 -6.02 22.86
#